data_AF-A0A8J4GVB6-F1
#
_entry.id   AF-A0A8J4GVB6-F1
#
_cell.length_a   1.000
_cell.length_b   1.000
_cell.length_c   1.000
_cell.angle_alpha   90.00
_cell.angle_beta   90.00
_cell.angle_gamma   90.00
#
_symmetry.space_group_name_H-M   'P 1'
#
loop_
_entity.id
_entity.type
_entity.pdbx_description
1 polymer ?
#
loop_
_entity_poly.entity_id
_entity_poly.type
_entity_poly.pdbx_seq_one_letter_code
_entity_poly.pdbx_strand_id
1 'polypeptide(L)'
;MQVLHLRSKGVAVLLRGITTRRASTKVIVPKALSPSPSATSSTALLLEGRRATEDMVPVEAFAIAGVTFAGRQDLVRKLQRDQIVYLEREPWNQYDLFAVRVLDLHGRVLGYIPRRDGQNARFMYEGAFGLVASTGLVKDTAFYGARLYARPKLASLLLDPLMLPGTAATCLADLRAMFGERWAPIRATTLAAANYRCEVTWVSQNHLPIEITPQWCYNAKEKAVQLTRLIALSKPVAALKARLEQAIAEIADENDTTTAAALEALQATPDGQLFTELNGIAKEDVIQYFEHIRRRARTIQVDQWRIELLL
;
A
#
# COMPACT_ATOMS: atom_id res chain seq x y z
N MET A 1 10.83 -0.01 22.74
CA MET A 1 11.03 0.25 21.30
C MET A 1 12.52 0.51 21.08
N GLN A 2 13.24 -0.43 20.47
CA GLN A 2 14.66 -0.24 20.12
C GLN A 2 14.69 0.43 18.74
N VAL A 3 15.00 1.73 18.68
CA VAL A 3 15.18 2.40 17.38
C VAL A 3 16.58 2.08 16.87
N LEU A 4 16.70 0.99 16.11
CA LEU A 4 17.91 0.68 15.36
C LEU A 4 18.07 1.75 14.27
N HIS A 5 18.89 2.75 14.56
CA HIS A 5 19.33 3.71 13.56
C HIS A 5 20.31 2.99 12.64
N LEU A 6 19.83 2.49 11.52
CA LEU A 6 20.68 2.04 10.42
C LEU A 6 21.42 3.28 9.89
N ARG A 7 22.57 3.61 10.49
CA ARG A 7 23.45 4.67 10.00
C ARG A 7 23.78 4.35 8.55
N SER A 8 23.62 5.35 7.68
CA SER A 8 23.74 5.27 6.22
C SER A 8 25.03 4.62 5.70
N LYS A 9 26.05 4.35 6.54
CA LYS A 9 27.27 3.66 6.13
C LYS A 9 27.06 2.17 5.78
N GLY A 10 26.04 1.49 6.32
CA GLY A 10 25.64 0.14 5.90
C GLY A 10 24.72 0.15 4.67
N VAL A 11 23.81 1.13 4.59
CA VAL A 11 22.90 1.33 3.45
C VAL A 11 23.65 1.88 2.21
N ALA A 12 24.75 2.60 2.41
CA ALA A 12 25.63 3.07 1.34
C ALA A 12 26.38 1.93 0.63
N VAL A 13 26.52 0.76 1.25
CA VAL A 13 27.02 -0.44 0.54
C VAL A 13 25.92 -1.06 -0.33
N LEU A 14 24.64 -0.88 0.04
CA LEU A 14 23.47 -1.29 -0.74
C LEU A 14 23.18 -0.36 -1.94
N LEU A 15 23.52 0.95 -1.84
CA LEU A 15 23.15 1.97 -2.84
C LEU A 15 24.29 2.42 -3.78
N ARG A 16 25.55 2.00 -3.58
CA ARG A 16 26.71 2.46 -4.38
C ARG A 16 26.97 1.72 -5.70
N GLY A 17 26.12 0.78 -6.10
CA GLY A 17 26.31 -0.03 -7.31
C GLY A 17 25.82 0.58 -8.64
N ILE A 18 25.19 1.76 -8.63
CA ILE A 18 24.51 2.29 -9.83
C ILE A 18 25.37 3.39 -10.47
N THR A 19 26.36 3.01 -11.26
CA THR A 19 26.90 3.87 -12.30
C THR A 19 25.94 3.86 -13.48
N THR A 20 25.25 5.00 -13.70
CA THR A 20 24.35 5.21 -14.84
C THR A 20 25.13 5.17 -16.15
N ARG A 21 25.27 3.99 -16.77
CA ARG A 21 25.46 3.91 -18.22
C ARG A 21 24.13 4.31 -18.87
N ARG A 22 24.14 5.41 -19.62
CA ARG A 22 23.05 5.74 -20.56
C ARG A 22 23.01 4.65 -21.63
N ALA A 23 22.23 3.60 -21.38
CA ALA A 23 21.81 2.66 -22.41
C ALA A 23 20.58 3.26 -23.13
N SER A 24 20.54 3.13 -24.46
CA SER A 24 19.35 3.41 -25.24
C SER A 24 18.25 2.42 -24.83
N THR A 25 17.26 2.89 -24.08
CA THR A 25 16.16 2.05 -23.58
C THR A 25 15.18 1.80 -24.73
N LYS A 26 15.31 0.64 -25.40
CA LYS A 26 14.15 0.05 -26.06
C LYS A 26 13.13 -0.25 -24.97
N VAL A 27 11.89 0.20 -25.14
CA VAL A 27 10.75 -0.26 -24.32
C VAL A 27 10.60 -1.76 -24.58
N ILE A 28 11.24 -2.58 -23.74
CA ILE A 28 11.05 -4.03 -23.73
C ILE A 28 9.74 -4.25 -22.99
N VAL A 29 8.66 -4.37 -23.73
CA VAL A 29 7.42 -4.93 -23.17
C VAL A 29 7.76 -6.34 -22.71
N PRO A 30 7.63 -6.68 -21.41
CA PRO A 30 7.94 -8.01 -20.94
C PRO A 30 7.12 -9.02 -21.73
N LYS A 31 7.79 -9.99 -22.35
CA LYS A 31 7.14 -11.08 -23.08
C LYS A 31 6.18 -11.77 -22.13
N ALA A 32 4.88 -11.67 -22.41
CA ALA A 32 3.84 -12.31 -21.60
C ALA A 32 4.14 -13.81 -21.49
N LEU A 33 4.53 -14.24 -20.29
CA LEU A 33 4.67 -15.66 -19.98
C LEU A 33 3.27 -16.27 -19.98
N SER A 34 3.05 -17.25 -20.85
CA SER A 34 1.80 -18.00 -20.88
C SER A 34 1.53 -18.60 -19.49
N PRO A 35 0.32 -18.43 -18.92
CA PRO A 35 0.03 -18.93 -17.57
C PRO A 35 0.08 -20.46 -17.55
N SER A 36 0.84 -21.01 -16.61
CA SER A 36 0.80 -22.44 -16.29
C SER A 36 -0.61 -22.81 -15.78
N PRO A 37 -1.18 -23.98 -16.14
CA PRO A 37 -2.52 -24.39 -15.72
C PRO A 37 -2.73 -24.44 -14.19
N SER A 38 -1.67 -24.52 -13.39
CA SER A 38 -1.75 -24.42 -11.92
C SER A 38 -2.08 -23.00 -11.42
N ALA A 39 -1.80 -21.97 -12.21
CA ALA A 39 -2.01 -20.58 -11.83
C ALA A 39 -3.50 -20.22 -11.74
N THR A 40 -4.32 -20.72 -12.69
CA THR A 40 -5.75 -20.42 -12.78
C THR A 40 -6.52 -20.90 -11.55
N SER A 41 -6.15 -22.06 -11.00
CA SER A 41 -6.76 -22.58 -9.76
C SER A 41 -6.44 -21.71 -8.54
N SER A 42 -5.23 -21.13 -8.48
CA SER A 42 -4.83 -20.29 -7.34
C SER A 42 -5.56 -18.94 -7.35
N THR A 43 -5.73 -18.31 -8.52
CA THR A 43 -6.42 -17.02 -8.65
C THR A 43 -7.88 -17.11 -8.22
N ALA A 44 -8.61 -18.13 -8.69
CA ALA A 44 -10.00 -18.33 -8.33
C ALA A 44 -10.18 -18.46 -6.80
N LEU A 45 -9.32 -19.27 -6.16
CA LEU A 45 -9.33 -19.47 -4.71
C LEU A 45 -9.03 -18.16 -3.94
N LEU A 46 -8.10 -17.34 -4.42
CA LEU A 46 -7.78 -16.05 -3.80
C LEU A 46 -8.96 -15.08 -3.86
N LEU A 47 -9.62 -15.00 -5.01
CA LEU A 47 -10.77 -14.12 -5.23
C LEU A 47 -12.01 -14.59 -4.44
N GLU A 48 -12.24 -15.91 -4.38
CA GLU A 48 -13.29 -16.48 -3.53
C GLU A 48 -13.06 -16.18 -2.06
N GLY A 49 -11.86 -16.42 -1.55
CA GLY A 49 -11.51 -16.09 -0.17
C GLY A 49 -11.64 -14.59 0.12
N ARG A 50 -11.23 -13.74 -0.83
CA ARG A 50 -11.40 -12.28 -0.72
C ARG A 50 -12.87 -11.89 -0.58
N ARG A 51 -13.74 -12.36 -1.47
CA ARG A 51 -15.18 -12.07 -1.44
C ARG A 51 -15.82 -12.53 -0.12
N ALA A 52 -15.52 -13.76 0.31
CA ALA A 52 -16.01 -14.27 1.59
C ALA A 52 -15.59 -13.38 2.78
N THR A 53 -14.38 -12.81 2.74
CA THR A 53 -13.91 -11.88 3.78
C THR A 53 -14.62 -10.54 3.72
N GLU A 54 -14.86 -10.01 2.52
CA GLU A 54 -15.64 -8.79 2.31
C GLU A 54 -17.08 -8.91 2.81
N ASP A 55 -17.70 -10.09 2.69
CA ASP A 55 -19.04 -10.36 3.21
C ASP A 55 -19.08 -10.42 4.75
N MET A 56 -18.00 -10.87 5.39
CA MET A 56 -17.90 -10.98 6.85
C MET A 56 -17.55 -9.67 7.55
N VAL A 57 -16.73 -8.82 6.93
CA VAL A 57 -16.37 -7.51 7.49
C VAL A 57 -17.50 -6.54 7.15
N PRO A 58 -17.99 -5.67 8.05
CA PRO A 58 -19.02 -4.69 7.70
C PRO A 58 -18.45 -3.48 6.94
N VAL A 59 -19.27 -2.85 6.10
CA VAL A 59 -19.01 -1.51 5.56
C VAL A 59 -19.44 -0.49 6.59
N GLU A 60 -18.57 0.47 6.89
CA GLU A 60 -18.84 1.57 7.81
C GLU A 60 -18.79 2.91 7.05
N ALA A 61 -19.62 3.88 7.49
CA ALA A 61 -19.70 5.20 6.89
C ALA A 61 -19.01 6.26 7.77
N PHE A 62 -18.06 7.00 7.20
CA PHE A 62 -17.28 8.01 7.90
C PHE A 62 -17.48 9.38 7.25
N ALA A 63 -17.63 10.43 8.05
CA ALA A 63 -17.49 11.80 7.55
C ALA A 63 -16.00 12.13 7.40
N ILE A 64 -15.64 13.04 6.51
CA ILE A 64 -14.27 13.58 6.44
C ILE A 64 -14.19 14.85 7.30
N ALA A 65 -13.31 14.86 8.30
CA ALA A 65 -13.03 16.01 9.15
C ALA A 65 -11.85 16.83 8.65
N GLY A 66 -11.75 18.09 9.11
CA GLY A 66 -10.62 18.96 8.80
C GLY A 66 -10.58 19.45 7.36
N VAL A 67 -11.73 19.46 6.67
CA VAL A 67 -11.89 19.85 5.27
C VAL A 67 -11.80 21.37 5.03
N THR A 68 -11.86 22.19 6.08
CA THR A 68 -11.81 23.66 6.00
C THR A 68 -10.39 24.23 5.97
N PHE A 69 -9.37 23.40 6.22
CA PHE A 69 -7.98 23.84 6.29
C PHE A 69 -7.26 23.69 4.94
N ALA A 70 -6.23 24.53 4.71
CA ALA A 70 -5.22 24.34 3.66
C ALA A 70 -5.76 24.07 2.23
N GLY A 71 -6.80 24.80 1.81
CA GLY A 71 -7.35 24.68 0.44
C GLY A 71 -8.10 23.37 0.16
N ARG A 72 -8.37 22.54 1.17
CA ARG A 72 -9.03 21.23 1.01
C ARG A 72 -10.46 21.33 0.51
N GLN A 73 -11.13 22.47 0.71
CA GLN A 73 -12.48 22.72 0.20
C GLN A 73 -12.58 22.53 -1.32
N ASP A 74 -11.58 22.98 -2.08
CA ASP A 74 -11.57 22.84 -3.54
C ASP A 74 -11.36 21.38 -3.98
N LEU A 75 -10.65 20.58 -3.18
CA LEU A 75 -10.49 19.15 -3.43
C LEU A 75 -11.80 18.40 -3.11
N VAL A 76 -12.38 18.66 -1.93
CA VAL A 76 -13.62 18.00 -1.48
C VAL A 76 -14.79 18.31 -2.40
N ARG A 77 -14.89 19.55 -2.90
CA ARG A 77 -15.91 19.96 -3.88
C ARG A 77 -15.83 19.17 -5.19
N LYS A 78 -14.63 18.72 -5.58
CA LYS A 78 -14.40 17.98 -6.83
C LYS A 78 -14.58 16.47 -6.69
N LEU A 79 -14.76 15.97 -5.46
CA LEU A 79 -15.00 14.54 -5.25
C LEU A 79 -16.28 14.11 -5.96
N GLN A 80 -16.28 12.91 -6.50
CA GLN A 80 -17.46 12.30 -7.10
C GLN A 80 -17.92 11.13 -6.25
N ARG A 81 -19.22 10.82 -6.29
CA ARG A 81 -19.74 9.61 -5.67
C ARG A 81 -19.06 8.39 -6.30
N ASP A 82 -18.80 7.38 -5.48
CA ASP A 82 -18.14 6.12 -5.83
C ASP A 82 -16.66 6.28 -6.27
N GLN A 83 -16.09 7.48 -6.17
CA GLN A 83 -14.66 7.70 -6.36
C GLN A 83 -13.86 7.01 -5.26
N ILE A 84 -12.74 6.38 -5.62
CA ILE A 84 -11.82 5.78 -4.65
C ILE A 84 -10.96 6.85 -3.96
N VAL A 85 -10.79 6.67 -2.65
CA VAL A 85 -9.85 7.41 -1.82
C VAL A 85 -8.89 6.45 -1.13
N TYR A 86 -7.69 6.93 -0.80
CA TYR A 86 -6.71 6.20 -0.02
C TYR A 86 -6.77 6.65 1.45
N LEU A 87 -6.84 5.70 2.36
CA LEU A 87 -6.84 5.91 3.80
C LEU A 87 -5.47 5.49 4.32
N GLU A 88 -4.80 6.36 5.06
CA GLU A 88 -3.45 6.10 5.58
C GLU A 88 -3.39 6.40 7.07
N ARG A 89 -2.88 5.45 7.87
CA ARG A 89 -2.64 5.68 9.30
C ARG A 89 -1.41 6.55 9.52
N GLU A 90 -1.48 7.40 10.54
CA GLU A 90 -0.38 8.23 10.99
C GLU A 90 -0.10 7.96 12.49
N PRO A 91 0.49 6.80 12.84
CA PRO A 91 0.73 6.44 14.24
C PRO A 91 1.67 7.40 14.99
N TRP A 92 2.44 8.22 14.27
CA TRP A 92 3.31 9.29 14.82
C TRP A 92 2.59 10.64 15.00
N ASN A 93 1.30 10.75 14.72
CA ASN A 93 0.57 11.99 14.87
C ASN A 93 0.49 12.39 16.35
N GLN A 94 1.08 13.53 16.70
CA GLN A 94 1.21 13.99 18.10
C GLN A 94 -0.13 14.25 18.80
N TYR A 95 -1.23 14.40 18.04
CA TYR A 95 -2.55 14.70 18.58
C TYR A 95 -3.45 13.47 18.71
N ASP A 96 -3.24 12.45 17.87
CA ASP A 96 -4.02 11.21 17.85
C ASP A 96 -3.20 10.05 17.25
N LEU A 97 -2.78 9.10 18.08
CA LEU A 97 -2.01 7.91 17.65
C LEU A 97 -2.80 6.98 16.71
N PHE A 98 -4.11 7.18 16.60
CA PHE A 98 -4.95 6.44 15.66
C PHE A 98 -5.34 7.28 14.44
N ALA A 99 -4.77 8.47 14.25
CA ALA A 99 -5.11 9.35 13.14
C ALA A 99 -5.09 8.60 11.80
N VAL A 100 -6.18 8.71 11.05
CA VAL A 100 -6.29 8.18 9.69
C VAL A 100 -6.51 9.34 8.74
N ARG A 101 -5.50 9.60 7.92
CA ARG A 101 -5.54 10.62 6.88
C ARG A 101 -6.29 10.08 5.67
N VAL A 102 -7.15 10.92 5.11
CA VAL A 102 -7.89 10.64 3.88
C VAL A 102 -7.19 11.38 2.73
N LEU A 103 -6.79 10.64 1.71
CA LEU A 103 -6.11 11.15 0.53
C LEU A 103 -6.91 10.81 -0.73
N ASP A 104 -6.82 11.66 -1.74
CA ASP A 104 -7.12 11.18 -3.09
C ASP A 104 -5.98 10.28 -3.61
N LEU A 105 -6.21 9.63 -4.74
CA LEU A 105 -5.21 8.76 -5.37
C LEU A 105 -4.04 9.53 -6.00
N HIS A 106 -4.05 10.86 -5.96
CA HIS A 106 -2.86 11.66 -6.26
C HIS A 106 -2.02 11.97 -5.02
N GLY A 107 -2.40 11.47 -3.83
CA GLY A 107 -1.70 11.72 -2.57
C GLY A 107 -1.98 13.09 -1.96
N ARG A 108 -3.01 13.81 -2.41
CA ARG A 108 -3.41 15.10 -1.82
C ARG A 108 -4.34 14.83 -0.63
N VAL A 109 -4.09 15.52 0.48
CA VAL A 109 -4.86 15.33 1.71
C VAL A 109 -6.24 15.97 1.58
N LEU A 110 -7.29 15.15 1.68
CA LEU A 110 -8.69 15.59 1.70
C LEU A 110 -9.14 15.97 3.12
N GLY A 111 -8.61 15.26 4.12
CA GLY A 111 -8.94 15.47 5.53
C GLY A 111 -8.55 14.24 6.37
N TYR A 112 -9.31 13.97 7.42
CA TYR A 112 -9.07 12.87 8.35
C TYR A 112 -10.37 12.15 8.72
N ILE A 113 -10.26 10.89 9.12
CA ILE A 113 -11.34 10.21 9.84
C ILE A 113 -11.49 10.87 11.22
N PRO A 114 -12.72 11.26 11.64
CA PRO A 114 -12.95 11.89 12.92
C PRO A 114 -12.59 10.96 14.08
N ARG A 115 -11.94 11.52 15.10
CA ARG A 115 -11.61 10.80 16.34
C ARG A 115 -12.84 10.31 17.15
N ARG A 116 -14.03 10.80 16.82
CA ARG A 116 -15.28 10.54 17.55
C ARG A 116 -15.56 9.04 17.66
N ASP A 117 -16.02 8.59 18.83
CA ASP A 117 -16.50 7.22 19.09
C ASP A 117 -15.46 6.12 18.78
N GLY A 118 -14.16 6.45 18.86
CA GLY A 118 -13.07 5.52 18.62
C GLY A 118 -13.01 4.99 17.19
N GLN A 119 -13.62 5.68 16.21
CA GLN A 119 -13.66 5.26 14.80
C GLN A 119 -12.26 4.98 14.24
N ASN A 120 -11.32 5.89 14.53
CA ASN A 120 -9.91 5.81 14.14
C ASN A 120 -9.22 4.51 14.60
N ALA A 121 -9.49 4.07 15.84
CA ALA A 121 -8.85 2.88 16.41
C ALA A 121 -9.33 1.56 15.76
N ARG A 122 -10.37 1.59 14.92
CA ARG A 122 -10.88 0.41 14.20
C ARG A 122 -10.02 0.07 12.98
N PHE A 123 -9.21 1.01 12.49
CA PHE A 123 -8.32 0.79 11.35
C PHE A 123 -7.11 -0.03 11.80
N MET A 124 -7.10 -1.31 11.45
CA MET A 124 -6.07 -2.25 11.91
C MET A 124 -4.81 -2.25 11.06
N TYR A 125 -4.89 -1.74 9.82
CA TYR A 125 -3.81 -1.78 8.82
C TYR A 125 -3.29 -0.37 8.51
N GLU A 126 -2.04 -0.26 8.07
CA GLU A 126 -1.40 1.04 7.77
C GLU A 126 -2.06 1.83 6.65
N GLY A 127 -2.78 1.15 5.76
CA GLY A 127 -3.62 1.79 4.77
C GLY A 127 -4.79 0.93 4.32
N ALA A 128 -5.74 1.57 3.66
CA ALA A 128 -6.93 0.94 3.10
C ALA A 128 -7.47 1.79 1.93
N PHE A 129 -8.38 1.21 1.16
CA PHE A 129 -9.19 1.96 0.19
C PHE A 129 -10.58 2.24 0.75
N GLY A 130 -11.14 3.39 0.37
CA GLY A 130 -12.51 3.78 0.67
C GLY A 130 -13.20 4.31 -0.58
N LEU A 131 -14.53 4.36 -0.54
CA LEU A 131 -15.39 4.88 -1.60
C LEU A 131 -16.08 6.15 -1.13
N VAL A 132 -16.09 7.20 -1.94
CA VAL A 132 -16.85 8.42 -1.61
C VAL A 132 -18.35 8.11 -1.68
N ALA A 133 -19.01 8.14 -0.53
CA ALA A 133 -20.44 7.88 -0.40
C ALA A 133 -21.28 9.09 -0.85
N SER A 134 -20.83 10.30 -0.50
CA SER A 134 -21.52 11.55 -0.82
C SER A 134 -20.57 12.74 -0.68
N THR A 135 -20.76 13.76 -1.49
CA THR A 135 -20.16 15.10 -1.31
C THR A 135 -21.24 16.17 -1.48
N GLY A 136 -21.10 17.31 -0.80
CA GLY A 136 -22.06 18.41 -0.93
C GLY A 136 -21.87 19.51 0.11
N LEU A 137 -22.66 20.57 0.00
CA LEU A 137 -22.69 21.63 1.00
C LEU A 137 -23.21 21.09 2.33
N VAL A 138 -22.50 21.41 3.41
CA VAL A 138 -22.95 21.13 4.77
C VAL A 138 -24.04 22.14 5.13
N LYS A 139 -25.18 21.62 5.62
CA LYS A 139 -26.35 22.42 5.99
C LYS A 139 -25.95 23.62 6.86
N ASP A 140 -26.50 24.78 6.54
CA ASP A 140 -26.29 26.06 7.24
C ASP A 140 -24.83 26.55 7.24
N THR A 141 -24.01 26.09 6.28
CA THR A 141 -22.65 26.58 6.07
C THR A 141 -22.33 26.83 4.60
N ALA A 142 -21.28 27.59 4.31
CA ALA A 142 -20.73 27.73 2.96
C ALA A 142 -19.72 26.62 2.59
N PHE A 143 -19.52 25.63 3.48
CA PHE A 143 -18.48 24.62 3.33
C PHE A 143 -19.01 23.34 2.69
N TYR A 144 -18.18 22.72 1.86
CA TYR A 144 -18.38 21.37 1.36
C TYR A 144 -17.88 20.35 2.39
N GLY A 145 -18.65 19.28 2.54
CA GLY A 145 -18.29 18.09 3.29
C GLY A 145 -18.43 16.85 2.41
N ALA A 146 -17.79 15.77 2.84
CA ALA A 146 -17.91 14.48 2.19
C ALA A 146 -18.01 13.35 3.22
N ARG A 147 -18.63 12.25 2.80
CA ARG A 147 -18.69 10.99 3.53
C ARG A 147 -18.11 9.89 2.66
N LEU A 148 -17.52 8.89 3.29
CA LEU A 148 -16.94 7.72 2.63
C LEU A 148 -17.44 6.43 3.26
N TYR A 149 -17.44 5.36 2.48
CA TYR A 149 -17.59 3.99 2.90
C TYR A 149 -16.22 3.33 2.97
N ALA A 150 -15.94 2.62 4.06
CA ALA A 150 -14.70 1.85 4.21
C ALA A 150 -14.92 0.61 5.08
N ARG A 151 -13.96 -0.30 5.05
CA ARG A 151 -13.92 -1.53 5.86
C ARG A 151 -12.67 -1.52 6.73
N PRO A 152 -12.68 -0.88 7.93
CA PRO A 152 -11.46 -0.62 8.71
C PRO A 152 -10.66 -1.86 9.11
N LYS A 153 -11.33 -3.01 9.18
CA LYS A 153 -10.78 -4.30 9.58
C LYS A 153 -10.44 -5.22 8.39
N LEU A 154 -10.61 -4.76 7.16
CA LEU A 154 -10.28 -5.54 5.97
C LEU A 154 -8.91 -5.11 5.46
N ALA A 155 -7.97 -6.05 5.33
CA ALA A 155 -6.66 -5.75 4.77
C ALA A 155 -6.79 -5.43 3.27
N SER A 156 -6.27 -4.29 2.84
CA SER A 156 -6.01 -4.03 1.43
C SER A 156 -4.65 -4.62 1.02
N LEU A 157 -4.52 -5.04 -0.23
CA LEU A 157 -3.21 -5.31 -0.79
C LEU A 157 -2.58 -3.98 -1.17
N LEU A 158 -1.64 -3.50 -0.35
CA LEU A 158 -0.90 -2.26 -0.58
C LEU A 158 0.45 -2.55 -1.22
N LEU A 159 0.94 -1.61 -2.02
CA LEU A 159 2.31 -1.62 -2.56
C LEU A 159 3.17 -0.65 -1.75
N ASP A 160 4.40 -1.06 -1.47
CA ASP A 160 5.34 -0.28 -0.68
C ASP A 160 6.26 0.52 -1.62
N PRO A 161 6.33 1.85 -1.51
CA PRO A 161 7.25 2.68 -2.30
C PRO A 161 8.73 2.53 -1.92
N LEU A 162 9.07 1.65 -0.96
CA LEU A 162 10.46 1.33 -0.65
C LEU A 162 11.04 0.42 -1.74
N MET A 163 11.46 1.04 -2.84
CA MET A 163 12.22 0.38 -3.88
C MET A 163 13.69 0.30 -3.44
N LEU A 164 13.96 -0.57 -2.46
CA LEU A 164 15.34 -0.93 -2.16
C LEU A 164 15.94 -1.58 -3.41
N PRO A 165 17.18 -1.26 -3.82
CA PRO A 165 17.85 -1.99 -4.89
C PRO A 165 17.97 -3.46 -4.47
N GLY A 166 17.10 -4.30 -5.05
CA GLY A 166 16.91 -5.68 -4.63
C GLY A 166 15.48 -6.13 -4.85
N THR A 167 15.26 -7.43 -4.91
CA THR A 167 13.90 -7.99 -5.00
C THR A 167 13.24 -7.96 -3.63
N ALA A 168 11.91 -8.12 -3.53
CA ALA A 168 11.25 -8.31 -2.23
C ALA A 168 11.88 -9.48 -1.42
N ALA A 169 12.40 -10.49 -2.11
CA ALA A 169 13.15 -11.58 -1.48
C ALA A 169 14.45 -11.11 -0.82
N THR A 170 15.14 -10.11 -1.38
CA THR A 170 16.30 -9.46 -0.79
C THR A 170 15.91 -8.75 0.51
N CYS A 171 14.82 -7.98 0.51
CA CYS A 171 14.34 -7.30 1.72
C CYS A 171 14.02 -8.31 2.84
N LEU A 172 13.37 -9.44 2.52
CA LEU A 172 13.08 -10.47 3.50
C LEU A 172 14.34 -11.18 4.01
N ALA A 173 15.30 -11.44 3.13
CA ALA A 173 16.60 -11.99 3.51
C ALA A 173 17.37 -11.05 4.44
N ASP A 174 17.33 -9.74 4.17
CA ASP A 174 17.96 -8.71 5.00
C ASP A 174 17.30 -8.63 6.37
N LEU A 175 15.96 -8.64 6.45
CA LEU A 175 15.24 -8.70 7.72
C LEU A 175 15.59 -9.97 8.50
N ARG A 176 15.64 -11.12 7.84
CA ARG A 176 16.06 -12.38 8.47
C ARG A 176 17.48 -12.30 9.01
N ALA A 177 18.43 -11.79 8.24
CA ALA A 177 19.81 -11.62 8.65
C ALA A 177 19.92 -10.65 9.84
N MET A 178 19.14 -9.58 9.81
CA MET A 178 19.11 -8.54 10.84
C MET A 178 18.50 -8.99 12.16
N PHE A 179 17.41 -9.77 12.12
CA PHE A 179 16.79 -10.32 13.34
C PHE A 179 17.51 -11.56 13.86
N GLY A 180 18.33 -12.22 13.04
CA GLY A 180 19.10 -13.40 13.43
C GLY A 180 18.21 -14.47 14.04
N GLU A 181 18.55 -14.92 15.26
CA GLU A 181 17.79 -15.94 15.99
C GLU A 181 16.36 -15.52 16.35
N ARG A 182 16.09 -14.20 16.45
CA ARG A 182 14.74 -13.67 16.72
C ARG A 182 13.80 -13.80 15.52
N TRP A 183 14.31 -14.09 14.32
CA TRP A 183 13.49 -14.17 13.12
C TRP A 183 12.42 -15.27 13.21
N ALA A 184 12.81 -16.47 13.65
CA ALA A 184 11.89 -17.60 13.77
C ALA A 184 10.72 -17.33 14.73
N PRO A 185 10.91 -16.84 15.97
CA PRO A 185 9.80 -16.52 16.87
C PRO A 185 8.96 -15.34 16.39
N ILE A 186 9.56 -14.31 15.77
CA ILE A 186 8.80 -13.21 15.15
C ILE A 186 7.88 -13.77 14.06
N ARG A 187 8.42 -14.58 13.15
CA ARG A 187 7.63 -15.22 12.08
C ARG A 187 6.51 -16.10 12.64
N ALA A 188 6.79 -16.92 13.64
CA ALA A 188 5.79 -17.78 14.26
C ALA A 188 4.66 -16.97 14.90
N THR A 189 5.00 -15.88 15.60
CA THR A 189 4.03 -14.97 16.23
C THR A 189 3.14 -14.28 15.19
N THR A 190 3.73 -13.76 14.10
CA THR A 190 2.98 -13.15 13.00
C THR A 190 2.00 -14.14 12.37
N LEU A 191 2.44 -15.38 12.08
CA LEU A 191 1.58 -16.39 11.48
C LEU A 191 0.44 -16.81 12.41
N ALA A 192 0.73 -16.97 13.71
CA ALA A 192 -0.29 -17.27 14.71
C ALA A 192 -1.32 -16.15 14.84
N ALA A 193 -0.89 -14.88 14.86
CA ALA A 193 -1.79 -13.72 14.89
C ALA A 193 -2.71 -13.64 13.67
N ALA A 194 -2.23 -14.09 12.50
CA ALA A 194 -3.01 -14.21 11.28
C ALA A 194 -3.83 -15.51 11.19
N ASN A 195 -3.89 -16.31 12.25
CA ASN A 195 -4.54 -17.64 12.26
C ASN A 195 -4.08 -18.55 11.11
N TYR A 196 -2.82 -18.41 10.70
CA TYR A 196 -2.23 -19.12 9.56
C TYR A 196 -3.03 -18.95 8.26
N ARG A 197 -3.54 -17.74 8.02
CA ARG A 197 -4.27 -17.36 6.81
C ARG A 197 -3.62 -16.15 6.16
N CYS A 198 -3.86 -16.00 4.86
CA CYS A 198 -3.57 -14.76 4.15
C CYS A 198 -4.46 -13.64 4.70
N GLU A 199 -3.91 -12.53 5.18
CA GLU A 199 -4.71 -11.45 5.78
C GLU A 199 -5.56 -10.70 4.73
N VAL A 200 -5.18 -10.74 3.45
CA VAL A 200 -5.92 -10.07 2.35
C VAL A 200 -7.09 -10.92 1.85
N THR A 201 -6.92 -12.24 1.77
CA THR A 201 -7.87 -13.17 1.14
C THR A 201 -8.44 -14.22 2.07
N TRP A 202 -7.99 -14.29 3.32
CA TRP A 202 -8.37 -15.27 4.33
C TRP A 202 -8.17 -16.76 3.97
N VAL A 203 -7.53 -17.03 2.84
CA VAL A 203 -7.15 -18.39 2.40
C VAL A 203 -6.14 -18.97 3.39
N SER A 204 -6.43 -20.18 3.88
CA SER A 204 -5.60 -20.89 4.85
C SER A 204 -4.31 -21.44 4.24
N GLN A 205 -3.26 -21.53 5.08
CA GLN A 205 -1.98 -22.16 4.75
C GLN A 205 -2.09 -23.59 4.20
N ASN A 206 -3.17 -24.30 4.56
CA ASN A 206 -3.43 -25.67 4.10
C ASN A 206 -3.77 -25.71 2.59
N HIS A 207 -4.23 -24.60 2.02
CA HIS A 207 -4.53 -24.50 0.60
C HIS A 207 -3.42 -23.80 -0.19
N LEU A 208 -2.87 -22.71 0.36
CA LEU A 208 -1.77 -21.96 -0.24
C LEU A 208 -0.71 -21.63 0.82
N PRO A 209 0.59 -21.89 0.58
CA PRO A 209 1.64 -21.53 1.53
C PRO A 209 1.59 -20.05 1.92
N ILE A 210 1.82 -19.75 3.20
CA ILE A 210 1.83 -18.37 3.71
C ILE A 210 3.28 -17.89 3.90
N GLU A 211 3.54 -16.69 3.41
CA GLU A 211 4.78 -15.93 3.59
C GLU A 211 4.50 -14.68 4.43
N ILE A 212 5.49 -14.28 5.23
CA ILE A 212 5.43 -13.02 5.97
C ILE A 212 6.11 -11.94 5.12
N THR A 213 5.44 -10.81 4.95
CA THR A 213 6.00 -9.66 4.23
C THR A 213 6.05 -8.46 5.18
N PRO A 214 7.03 -7.55 5.02
CA PRO A 214 7.02 -6.32 5.80
C PRO A 214 5.79 -5.47 5.46
N GLN A 215 5.29 -4.73 6.44
CA GLN A 215 4.36 -3.63 6.22
C GLN A 215 5.00 -2.34 6.75
N TRP A 216 5.15 -1.37 5.86
CA TRP A 216 5.82 -0.12 6.13
C TRP A 216 4.83 1.02 6.37
N CYS A 217 5.24 1.98 7.18
CA CYS A 217 4.51 3.22 7.41
C CYS A 217 5.41 4.42 7.10
N TYR A 218 4.85 5.46 6.47
CA TYR A 218 5.59 6.54 5.82
C TYR A 218 5.44 7.88 6.52
N ASN A 219 6.41 8.22 7.38
CA ASN A 219 6.42 9.46 8.14
C ASN A 219 7.10 10.58 7.35
N ALA A 220 6.31 11.29 6.54
CA ALA A 220 6.79 12.40 5.72
C ALA A 220 7.35 13.57 6.54
N LYS A 221 6.83 13.79 7.76
CA LYS A 221 7.30 14.87 8.64
C LYS A 221 8.72 14.62 9.12
N GLU A 222 9.01 13.39 9.54
CA GLU A 222 10.32 12.98 10.07
C GLU A 222 11.25 12.40 9.00
N LYS A 223 10.81 12.42 7.73
CA LYS A 223 11.47 11.78 6.57
C LYS A 223 11.94 10.36 6.92
N ALA A 224 11.03 9.55 7.41
CA ALA A 224 11.31 8.20 7.87
C ALA A 224 10.31 7.19 7.30
N VAL A 225 10.81 6.00 6.99
CA VAL A 225 10.01 4.82 6.68
C VAL A 225 10.19 3.81 7.79
N GLN A 226 9.08 3.39 8.39
CA GLN A 226 9.08 2.62 9.62
C GLN A 226 8.49 1.24 9.37
N LEU A 227 9.21 0.17 9.71
CA LEU A 227 8.64 -1.18 9.73
C LEU A 227 7.75 -1.29 10.96
N THR A 228 6.43 -1.22 10.77
CA THR A 228 5.48 -1.23 11.90
C THR A 228 4.99 -2.62 12.23
N ARG A 229 4.85 -3.49 11.22
CA ARG A 229 4.49 -4.90 11.43
C ARG A 229 4.96 -5.78 10.27
N LEU A 230 4.78 -7.08 10.46
CA LEU A 230 4.81 -8.06 9.38
C LEU A 230 3.36 -8.50 9.10
N ILE A 231 3.03 -8.69 7.83
CA ILE A 231 1.72 -9.16 7.36
C ILE A 231 1.86 -10.57 6.78
N ALA A 232 0.90 -11.45 7.07
CA ALA A 232 0.85 -12.79 6.51
C ALA A 232 0.10 -12.78 5.17
N LEU A 233 0.78 -13.10 4.07
CA LEU A 233 0.22 -13.17 2.73
C LEU A 233 0.38 -14.58 2.18
N SER A 234 -0.57 -15.05 1.37
CA SER A 234 -0.31 -16.27 0.58
C SER A 234 0.84 -16.03 -0.39
N LYS A 235 1.64 -17.06 -0.65
CA LYS A 235 2.80 -16.98 -1.54
C LYS A 235 2.49 -16.38 -2.91
N PRO A 236 1.36 -16.72 -3.58
CA PRO A 236 0.99 -16.05 -4.83
C PRO A 236 0.74 -14.55 -4.67
N VAL A 237 0.09 -14.10 -3.58
CA VAL A 237 -0.18 -12.69 -3.30
C VAL A 237 1.10 -11.93 -2.96
N ALA A 238 1.98 -12.52 -2.14
CA ALA A 238 3.29 -11.95 -1.84
C ALA A 238 4.15 -11.79 -3.11
N ALA A 239 4.16 -12.81 -3.97
CA ALA A 239 4.91 -12.77 -5.23
C ALA A 239 4.33 -11.76 -6.23
N LEU A 240 3.00 -11.64 -6.32
CA LEU A 240 2.33 -10.60 -7.12
C LEU A 240 2.72 -9.20 -6.64
N LYS A 241 2.64 -8.96 -5.32
CA LYS A 241 3.03 -7.67 -4.72
C LYS A 241 4.46 -7.30 -5.09
N ALA A 242 5.40 -8.23 -4.90
CA ALA A 242 6.81 -8.03 -5.23
C ALA A 242 7.05 -7.69 -6.71
N ARG A 243 6.35 -8.36 -7.63
CA ARG A 243 6.49 -8.10 -9.08
C ARG A 243 5.92 -6.75 -9.48
N LEU A 244 4.78 -6.34 -8.91
CA LEU A 244 4.20 -5.03 -9.15
C LEU A 244 5.10 -3.91 -8.62
N GLU A 245 5.64 -4.05 -7.42
CA GLU A 245 6.59 -3.09 -6.84
C GLU A 245 7.83 -2.94 -7.71
N GLN A 246 8.43 -4.06 -8.11
CA GLN A 246 9.58 -4.06 -9.00
C GLN A 246 9.25 -3.38 -10.34
N ALA A 247 8.12 -3.71 -10.95
CA ALA A 247 7.71 -3.10 -12.21
C ALA A 247 7.48 -1.59 -12.07
N ILE A 248 6.86 -1.11 -10.98
CA ILE A 248 6.71 0.33 -10.71
C ILE A 248 8.07 1.01 -10.54
N ALA A 249 9.04 0.36 -9.90
CA ALA A 249 10.40 0.87 -9.74
C ALA A 249 11.15 1.01 -11.08
N GLU A 250 10.89 0.09 -12.01
CA GLU A 250 11.52 0.05 -13.33
C GLU A 250 10.91 1.06 -14.31
N ILE A 251 9.70 1.57 -14.05
CA ILE A 251 9.09 2.66 -14.85
C ILE A 251 9.87 3.94 -14.59
N ALA A 252 10.79 4.22 -15.51
CA ALA A 252 11.71 5.35 -15.47
C ALA A 252 10.98 6.70 -15.39
N ASP A 253 11.69 7.71 -14.86
CA ASP A 253 11.32 9.13 -14.91
C ASP A 253 11.48 9.70 -16.33
N GLU A 254 10.85 9.06 -17.32
CA GLU A 254 10.70 9.62 -18.66
C GLU A 254 9.56 10.65 -18.69
N ASN A 255 9.34 11.28 -19.85
CA ASN A 255 8.23 12.23 -20.05
C ASN A 255 6.88 11.66 -19.56
N ASP A 256 6.00 12.53 -19.05
CA ASP A 256 4.70 12.15 -18.44
C ASP A 256 3.86 11.19 -19.29
N THR A 257 3.85 11.37 -20.61
CA THR A 257 3.10 10.51 -21.55
C THR A 257 3.59 9.07 -21.54
N THR A 258 4.90 8.84 -21.49
CA THR A 258 5.46 7.47 -21.48
C THR A 258 5.16 6.77 -20.16
N THR A 259 5.17 7.51 -19.05
CA THR A 259 4.83 6.99 -17.73
C THR A 259 3.39 6.46 -17.72
N ALA A 260 2.42 7.26 -18.17
CA ALA A 260 1.01 6.87 -18.15
C ALA A 260 0.76 5.58 -18.93
N ALA A 261 1.32 5.47 -20.14
CA ALA A 261 1.22 4.27 -20.97
C ALA A 261 1.88 3.05 -20.31
N ALA A 262 3.02 3.22 -19.62
CA ALA A 262 3.69 2.13 -18.92
C ALA A 262 2.87 1.63 -17.72
N LEU A 263 2.22 2.53 -16.97
CA LEU A 263 1.35 2.16 -15.85
C LEU A 263 0.06 1.48 -16.33
N GLU A 264 -0.52 1.93 -17.44
CA GLU A 264 -1.64 1.25 -18.10
C GLU A 264 -1.26 -0.17 -18.55
N ALA A 265 -0.09 -0.33 -19.15
CA ALA A 265 0.43 -1.63 -19.56
C ALA A 265 0.66 -2.54 -18.35
N LEU A 266 1.19 -2.01 -17.25
CA LEU A 266 1.37 -2.75 -16.00
C LEU A 266 0.02 -3.19 -15.41
N GLN A 267 -0.97 -2.31 -15.37
CA GLN A 267 -2.32 -2.66 -14.90
C GLN A 267 -2.95 -3.75 -15.77
N ALA A 268 -2.69 -3.75 -17.07
CA ALA A 268 -3.21 -4.75 -18.00
C ALA A 268 -2.58 -6.15 -17.85
N THR A 269 -1.49 -6.29 -17.09
CA THR A 269 -0.90 -7.60 -16.77
C THR A 269 -1.82 -8.43 -15.85
N PRO A 270 -1.69 -9.77 -15.80
CA PRO A 270 -2.46 -10.59 -14.86
C PRO A 270 -2.27 -10.18 -13.39
N ASP A 271 -1.08 -9.71 -13.02
CA ASP A 271 -0.81 -9.21 -11.66
C ASP A 271 -1.54 -7.90 -11.39
N GLY A 272 -1.56 -6.97 -12.34
CA GLY A 272 -2.30 -5.72 -12.25
C GLY A 272 -3.81 -5.94 -12.17
N GLN A 273 -4.34 -6.87 -12.96
CA GLN A 273 -5.75 -7.26 -12.92
C GLN A 273 -6.11 -7.91 -11.58
N LEU A 274 -5.30 -8.86 -11.10
CA LEU A 274 -5.54 -9.49 -9.81
C LEU A 274 -5.42 -8.48 -8.64
N PHE A 275 -4.51 -7.50 -8.72
CA PHE A 275 -4.46 -6.40 -7.76
C PHE A 275 -5.74 -5.55 -7.76
N THR A 276 -6.28 -5.28 -8.95
CA THR A 276 -7.55 -4.56 -9.16
C THR A 276 -8.69 -5.29 -8.45
N GLU A 277 -8.83 -6.59 -8.73
CA GLU A 277 -9.90 -7.43 -8.18
C GLU A 277 -9.76 -7.67 -6.67
N LEU A 278 -8.54 -7.92 -6.16
CA LEU A 278 -8.31 -8.13 -4.73
C LEU A 278 -8.64 -6.91 -3.88
N ASN A 279 -8.51 -5.71 -4.43
CA ASN A 279 -8.81 -4.48 -3.73
C ASN A 279 -10.22 -3.94 -4.01
N GLY A 280 -10.93 -4.48 -5.02
CA GLY A 280 -12.26 -4.01 -5.40
C GLY A 280 -12.26 -2.57 -5.90
N ILE A 281 -11.20 -2.14 -6.61
CA ILE A 281 -11.04 -0.78 -7.13
C ILE A 281 -11.07 -0.79 -8.66
N ALA A 282 -11.46 0.32 -9.29
CA ALA A 282 -11.52 0.40 -10.75
C ALA A 282 -10.11 0.42 -11.37
N LYS A 283 -10.01 0.01 -12.64
CA LYS A 283 -8.74 0.00 -13.38
C LYS A 283 -8.06 1.37 -13.39
N GLU A 284 -8.84 2.42 -13.61
CA GLU A 284 -8.37 3.80 -13.72
C GLU A 284 -7.81 4.29 -12.37
N ASP A 285 -8.42 3.84 -11.27
CA ASP A 285 -7.98 4.13 -9.91
C ASP A 285 -6.67 3.38 -9.57
N VAL A 286 -6.51 2.14 -10.03
CA VAL A 286 -5.25 1.39 -9.88
C VAL A 286 -4.08 2.13 -10.53
N ILE A 287 -4.28 2.67 -11.73
CA ILE A 287 -3.25 3.43 -12.45
C ILE A 287 -2.86 4.68 -11.65
N GLN A 288 -3.82 5.42 -11.11
CA GLN A 288 -3.55 6.58 -10.25
C GLN A 288 -2.82 6.19 -8.96
N TYR A 289 -3.21 5.07 -8.34
CA TYR A 289 -2.55 4.53 -7.17
C TYR A 289 -1.10 4.14 -7.48
N PHE A 290 -0.83 3.45 -8.59
CA PHE A 290 0.54 3.11 -8.99
C PHE A 290 1.39 4.37 -9.22
N GLU A 291 0.83 5.42 -9.82
CA GLU A 291 1.52 6.72 -9.95
C GLU A 291 1.78 7.39 -8.59
N HIS A 292 0.87 7.26 -7.63
CA HIS A 292 1.10 7.71 -6.26
C HIS A 292 2.27 6.97 -5.60
N ILE A 293 2.32 5.64 -5.72
CA ILE A 293 3.41 4.82 -5.19
C ILE A 293 4.73 5.18 -5.86
N ARG A 294 4.77 5.33 -7.19
CA ARG A 294 5.96 5.75 -7.94
C ARG A 294 6.50 7.10 -7.45
N ARG A 295 5.63 8.13 -7.38
CA ARG A 295 6.04 9.47 -6.92
C ARG A 295 6.56 9.45 -5.49
N ARG A 296 5.91 8.69 -4.60
CA ARG A 296 6.36 8.55 -3.21
C ARG A 296 7.71 7.84 -3.14
N ALA A 297 7.94 6.79 -3.93
CA ALA A 297 9.22 6.10 -4.01
C ALA A 297 10.34 7.07 -4.41
N ARG A 298 10.08 7.89 -5.43
CA ARG A 298 11.01 8.94 -5.86
C ARG A 298 11.29 9.96 -4.75
N THR A 299 10.25 10.46 -4.07
CA THR A 299 10.44 11.38 -2.93
C THR A 299 11.32 10.76 -1.85
N ILE A 300 11.05 9.52 -1.46
CA ILE A 300 11.85 8.79 -0.46
C ILE A 300 13.32 8.68 -0.89
N GLN A 301 13.57 8.37 -2.16
CA GLN A 301 14.92 8.23 -2.70
C GLN A 301 15.66 9.58 -2.79
N VAL A 302 15.02 10.61 -3.35
CA VAL A 302 15.59 11.95 -3.53
C VAL A 302 15.87 12.61 -2.18
N ASP A 303 14.93 12.52 -1.25
CA ASP A 303 15.06 13.12 0.08
C ASP A 303 15.84 12.25 1.06
N GLN A 304 16.29 11.06 0.63
CA GLN A 304 17.07 10.11 1.42
C GLN A 304 16.42 9.78 2.77
N TRP A 305 15.16 9.37 2.77
CA TRP A 305 14.44 9.08 4.00
C TRP A 305 15.13 7.96 4.80
N ARG A 306 15.08 8.08 6.12
CA ARG A 306 15.65 7.11 7.06
C ARG A 306 14.78 5.86 7.10
N ILE A 307 15.39 4.70 7.31
CA ILE A 307 14.65 3.44 7.55
C ILE A 307 14.75 3.11 9.04
N GLU A 308 13.62 2.88 9.68
CA GLU A 308 13.48 2.58 11.10
C GLU A 308 12.70 1.27 11.29
N LEU A 309 12.98 0.56 12.38
CA LEU A 309 12.38 -0.74 12.68
C LEU A 309 11.67 -0.65 14.03
N LEU A 310 10.35 -0.79 14.02
CA LEU A 310 9.51 -0.58 15.21
C LEU A 310 8.82 -1.86 15.71
N LEU A 311 9.23 -3.03 15.20
CA LEU A 311 8.72 -4.36 15.60
C LEU A 311 8.97 -4.71 17.08
#